data_AF-A0A1H3P024-F1
#
_entry.id   AF-A0A1H3P024-F1
#
_cell.length_a   1.000
_cell.length_b   1.000
_cell.length_c   1.000
_cell.angle_alpha   90.00
_cell.angle_beta   90.00
_cell.angle_gamma   90.00
#
_symmetry.space_group_name_H-M   'P 1'
#
loop_
_entity.id
_entity.type
_entity.pdbx_description
1 polymer ?
#
loop_
_entity_poly.entity_id
_entity_poly.type
_entity_poly.pdbx_seq_one_letter_code
_entity_poly.pdbx_strand_id
1 'polypeptide(L)'
;MNLSTSDELQLFSKELQRYMSPHALNELARKVGFVQRKSKYRAQDLVSLCVWLSQNVAHTSLTQLCSRLEVNTGISMNSEGLNQRFNSQTVQLLQQLLAHLLHQQFCSSSKIPTLYINYFRRIRVLDSTHFQVPDKFASTYQGSGGSGHSAGVKIQLAIIT
;
A
#
# COMPACT_ATOMS: atom_id res chain seq x y z
N MET A 1 3.70 -12.64 22.72
CA MET A 1 3.98 -11.23 23.12
C MET A 1 3.22 -10.35 22.14
N ASN A 2 2.28 -9.54 22.61
CA ASN A 2 1.64 -8.54 21.74
C ASN A 2 2.59 -7.36 21.63
N LEU A 3 3.12 -7.08 20.44
CA LEU A 3 3.88 -5.85 20.21
C LEU A 3 2.96 -4.64 20.44
N SER A 4 3.52 -3.54 20.93
CA SER A 4 2.77 -2.28 20.96
C SER A 4 2.60 -1.76 19.53
N THR A 5 1.54 -0.98 19.28
CA THR A 5 1.29 -0.38 17.96
C THR A 5 2.46 0.49 17.46
N SER A 6 3.27 1.03 18.38
CA SER A 6 4.48 1.79 18.07
C SER A 6 5.62 0.91 17.56
N ASP A 7 5.85 -0.23 18.21
CA ASP A 7 6.94 -1.16 17.84
C ASP A 7 6.73 -1.73 16.43
N GLU A 8 5.48 -2.03 16.09
CA GLU A 8 5.14 -2.55 14.77
C GLU A 8 5.23 -1.48 13.67
N LEU A 9 4.84 -0.24 13.99
CA LEU A 9 5.02 0.91 13.10
C LEU A 9 6.50 1.13 12.78
N GLN A 10 7.36 1.02 13.79
CA GLN A 10 8.81 1.10 13.60
C GLN A 10 9.33 -0.05 12.73
N LEU A 11 8.84 -1.27 12.95
CA LEU A 11 9.23 -2.44 12.18
C LEU A 11 8.82 -2.31 10.70
N PHE A 12 7.61 -1.85 10.44
CA PHE A 12 7.13 -1.58 9.08
C PHE A 12 7.94 -0.47 8.41
N SER A 13 8.19 0.64 9.11
CA SER A 13 9.01 1.74 8.60
C SER A 13 10.41 1.24 8.22
N LYS A 14 11.00 0.35 9.05
CA LYS A 14 12.30 -0.27 8.80
C LYS A 14 12.29 -1.20 7.58
N GLU A 15 11.27 -2.03 7.42
CA GLU A 15 11.13 -2.89 6.24
C GLU A 15 10.86 -2.07 4.97
N LEU A 16 10.03 -1.03 5.05
CA LEU A 16 9.81 -0.13 3.92
C LEU A 16 11.11 0.56 3.51
N GLN A 17 11.93 0.99 4.47
CA GLN A 17 13.27 1.55 4.22
C GLN A 17 14.22 0.55 3.56
N ARG A 18 14.08 -0.75 3.86
CA ARG A 18 14.89 -1.83 3.27
C ARG A 18 14.64 -1.98 1.77
N TYR A 19 13.38 -1.86 1.35
CA TYR A 19 12.99 -1.97 -0.06
C TYR A 19 13.08 -0.62 -0.80
N MET A 20 12.88 0.49 -0.08
CA MET A 20 12.89 1.80 -0.69
C MET A 20 13.42 2.86 0.27
N SER A 21 14.50 3.54 -0.14
CA SER A 21 15.10 4.59 0.67
C SER A 21 14.11 5.74 0.94
N PRO A 22 14.24 6.45 2.08
CA PRO A 22 13.45 7.65 2.36
C PRO A 22 13.52 8.71 1.26
N HIS A 23 14.64 8.78 0.54
CA HIS A 23 14.80 9.69 -0.59
C HIS A 23 13.96 9.24 -1.78
N ALA A 24 14.01 7.95 -2.14
CA ALA A 24 13.23 7.39 -3.26
C ALA A 24 11.72 7.56 -3.02
N LEU A 25 11.24 7.35 -1.79
CA LEU A 25 9.84 7.59 -1.44
C LEU A 25 9.45 9.07 -1.59
N ASN A 26 10.30 9.99 -1.16
CA ASN A 26 10.01 11.42 -1.30
C ASN A 26 10.01 11.87 -2.77
N GLU A 27 10.90 11.31 -3.61
CA GLU A 27 10.90 11.59 -5.05
C GLU A 27 9.65 11.02 -5.73
N LEU A 28 9.24 9.80 -5.37
CA LEU A 28 8.00 9.21 -5.85
C LEU A 28 6.79 10.06 -5.41
N ALA A 29 6.75 10.49 -4.16
CA ALA A 29 5.71 11.36 -3.63
C ALA A 29 5.67 12.74 -4.28
N ARG A 30 6.83 13.29 -4.68
CA ARG A 30 6.93 14.52 -5.48
C ARG A 30 6.42 14.31 -6.90
N LYS A 31 6.83 13.22 -7.54
CA LYS A 31 6.41 12.87 -8.91
C LYS A 31 4.89 12.71 -9.03
N VAL A 32 4.26 12.12 -8.01
CA VAL A 32 2.80 11.97 -7.93
C VAL A 32 2.11 13.28 -7.51
N GLY A 33 2.86 14.30 -7.08
CA GLY A 33 2.34 15.59 -6.65
C GLY A 33 1.77 15.60 -5.23
N PHE A 34 1.94 14.51 -4.46
CA PHE A 34 1.54 14.43 -3.04
C PHE A 34 2.42 15.33 -2.15
N VAL A 35 3.73 15.41 -2.42
CA VAL A 35 4.65 16.34 -1.77
C VAL A 35 4.99 17.49 -2.71
N GLN A 36 4.46 18.68 -2.43
CA GLN A 36 4.78 19.91 -3.16
C GLN A 36 5.70 20.84 -2.37
N ARG A 37 5.56 20.84 -1.04
CA ARG A 37 6.41 21.60 -0.10
C ARG A 37 6.92 20.68 1.01
N LYS A 38 8.10 20.96 1.57
CA LYS A 38 8.57 20.27 2.78
C LYS A 38 7.62 20.61 3.94
N SER A 39 6.95 19.59 4.48
CA SER A 39 6.18 19.70 5.73
C SER A 39 6.79 18.82 6.82
N LYS A 40 6.46 19.11 8.09
CA LYS A 40 6.81 18.25 9.23
C LYS A 40 6.30 16.82 9.01
N TYR A 41 5.08 16.71 8.49
CA TYR A 41 4.45 15.47 8.05
C TYR A 41 4.99 15.02 6.69
N ARG A 42 5.58 13.82 6.62
CA ARG A 42 6.21 13.25 5.43
C ARG A 42 5.31 12.20 4.77
N ALA A 43 5.62 11.86 3.51
CA ALA A 43 4.95 10.76 2.81
C ALA A 43 5.08 9.42 3.54
N GLN A 44 6.21 9.20 4.22
CA GLN A 44 6.43 8.03 5.07
C GLN A 44 5.40 7.91 6.18
N ASP A 45 5.13 9.00 6.89
CA ASP A 45 4.20 9.00 8.02
C ASP A 45 2.78 8.64 7.56
N LEU A 46 2.38 9.14 6.38
CA LEU A 46 1.09 8.80 5.78
C LEU A 46 1.01 7.36 5.29
N VAL A 47 2.05 6.86 4.62
CA VAL A 47 2.08 5.46 4.17
C VAL A 47 2.03 4.52 5.36
N SER A 48 2.83 4.78 6.38
CA SER A 48 2.85 4.01 7.62
C SER A 48 1.50 4.06 8.35
N LEU A 49 0.85 5.23 8.40
CA LEU A 49 -0.51 5.38 8.91
C LEU A 49 -1.50 4.52 8.10
N CYS A 50 -1.49 4.61 6.76
CA CYS A 50 -2.44 3.92 5.90
C CYS A 50 -2.29 2.40 5.92
N VAL A 51 -1.05 1.89 5.94
CA VAL A 51 -0.78 0.45 5.90
C VAL A 51 -0.96 -0.19 7.27
N TRP A 52 -0.52 0.47 8.35
CA TRP A 52 -0.52 -0.15 9.68
C TRP A 52 -1.82 0.06 10.47
N LEU A 53 -2.42 1.25 10.41
CA LEU A 53 -3.74 1.47 11.03
C LEU A 53 -4.88 0.90 10.18
N SER A 54 -4.57 0.28 9.03
CA SER A 54 -5.50 -0.21 8.01
C SER A 54 -6.61 -1.10 8.56
N GLN A 55 -6.35 -1.86 9.64
CA GLN A 55 -7.38 -2.65 10.31
C GLN A 55 -8.57 -1.81 10.79
N ASN A 56 -8.39 -0.49 10.91
CA ASN A 56 -9.37 0.39 11.49
C ASN A 56 -9.42 1.81 10.86
N VAL A 57 -8.60 2.18 9.86
CA VAL A 57 -8.64 3.55 9.27
C VAL A 57 -10.03 3.93 8.78
N ALA A 58 -10.78 2.98 8.21
CA ALA A 58 -12.14 3.22 7.73
C ALA A 58 -13.17 3.45 8.85
N HIS A 59 -12.91 2.92 10.06
CA HIS A 59 -13.81 2.97 11.22
C HIS A 59 -13.33 3.91 12.33
N THR A 60 -12.08 4.38 12.26
CA THR A 60 -11.45 5.28 13.23
C THR A 60 -11.67 6.70 12.78
N SER A 61 -12.13 7.55 13.71
CA SER A 61 -12.32 8.97 13.42
C SER A 61 -10.99 9.66 13.10
N LEU A 62 -11.03 10.73 12.31
CA LEU A 62 -9.85 11.53 11.96
C LEU A 62 -9.11 12.05 13.21
N THR A 63 -9.84 12.40 14.27
CA THR A 63 -9.26 12.86 15.55
C THR A 63 -8.45 11.76 16.22
N GLN A 64 -8.97 10.53 16.27
CA GLN A 64 -8.25 9.37 16.79
C GLN A 64 -7.02 9.03 15.92
N LEU A 65 -7.12 9.15 14.60
CA LEU A 65 -5.96 8.97 13.71
C LEU A 65 -4.88 10.03 13.98
N CYS A 66 -5.26 11.30 14.17
CA CYS A 66 -4.35 12.37 14.56
C CYS A 66 -3.67 12.09 15.90
N SER A 67 -4.42 11.68 16.93
CA SER A 67 -3.84 11.35 18.25
C SER A 67 -2.86 10.16 18.16
N ARG A 68 -3.20 9.12 17.40
CA ARG A 68 -2.30 7.97 17.20
C ARG A 68 -1.05 8.34 16.42
N LEU A 69 -1.18 9.23 15.44
CA LEU A 69 -0.06 9.75 14.67
C LEU A 69 0.88 10.57 15.55
N GLU A 70 0.33 11.45 16.40
CA GLU A 70 1.10 12.27 17.33
C GLU A 70 1.87 11.41 18.35
N VAL A 71 1.25 10.38 18.92
CA VAL A 71 1.91 9.44 19.85
C VAL A 71 3.07 8.69 19.19
N ASN A 72 2.91 8.26 17.93
CA ASN A 72 3.91 7.41 17.27
C ASN A 72 5.01 8.18 16.54
N THR A 73 4.73 9.39 16.06
CA THR A 73 5.68 10.18 15.24
C THR A 73 6.15 11.47 15.91
N GLY A 74 5.49 11.88 17.01
CA GLY A 74 5.72 13.17 17.66
C GLY A 74 5.23 14.38 16.85
N ILE A 75 4.50 14.15 15.75
CA ILE A 75 4.00 15.21 14.87
C ILE A 75 2.54 15.50 15.22
N SER A 76 2.28 16.73 15.69
CA SER A 76 0.92 17.21 15.92
C SER A 76 0.28 17.69 14.61
N MET A 77 -0.87 17.10 14.25
CA MET A 77 -1.64 17.43 13.04
C MET A 77 -3.13 17.50 13.36
N ASN A 78 -3.84 18.50 12.83
CA ASN A 78 -5.29 18.61 13.01
C ASN A 78 -6.05 17.67 12.07
N SER A 79 -7.31 17.36 12.42
CA SER A 79 -8.18 16.45 11.67
C SER A 79 -8.45 16.93 10.24
N GLU A 80 -8.62 18.23 10.06
CA GLU A 80 -8.83 18.83 8.73
C GLU A 80 -7.59 18.68 7.84
N GLY A 81 -6.41 18.96 8.38
CA GLY A 81 -5.15 18.81 7.67
C GLY A 81 -4.90 17.36 7.28
N LEU A 82 -5.24 16.40 8.14
CA LEU A 82 -5.15 14.98 7.81
C LEU A 82 -6.16 14.60 6.70
N ASN A 83 -7.40 15.10 6.78
CA ASN A 83 -8.43 14.86 5.76
C ASN A 83 -8.02 15.38 4.38
N GLN A 84 -7.43 16.58 4.30
CA GLN A 84 -6.94 17.14 3.04
C GLN A 84 -5.83 16.30 2.39
N ARG A 85 -5.11 15.49 3.18
CA ARG A 85 -4.12 14.54 2.67
C ARG A 85 -4.78 13.27 2.13
N PHE A 86 -6.00 12.92 2.51
CA PHE A 86 -6.73 11.82 1.89
C PHE A 86 -7.38 12.29 0.58
N ASN A 87 -6.59 12.27 -0.48
CA ASN A 87 -7.00 12.72 -1.81
C ASN A 87 -6.52 11.73 -2.90
N SER A 88 -6.82 12.05 -4.16
CA SER A 88 -6.44 11.21 -5.32
C SER A 88 -4.92 11.00 -5.43
N GLN A 89 -4.10 11.97 -5.05
CA GLN A 89 -2.64 11.86 -5.09
C GLN A 89 -2.13 10.85 -4.05
N THR A 90 -2.78 10.76 -2.90
CA THR A 90 -2.49 9.74 -1.89
C THR A 90 -2.81 8.34 -2.40
N VAL A 91 -3.94 8.18 -3.08
CA VAL A 91 -4.29 6.90 -3.70
C VAL A 91 -3.24 6.51 -4.75
N GLN A 92 -2.83 7.44 -5.61
CA GLN A 92 -1.77 7.20 -6.60
C GLN A 92 -0.42 6.88 -5.95
N LEU A 93 -0.07 7.57 -4.85
CA LEU A 93 1.16 7.31 -4.10
C LEU A 93 1.17 5.86 -3.60
N LEU A 94 0.09 5.40 -2.97
CA LEU A 94 -0.05 4.04 -2.45
C LEU A 94 -0.02 3.00 -3.58
N GLN A 95 -0.67 3.28 -4.72
CA GLN A 95 -0.65 2.40 -5.89
C GLN A 95 0.76 2.25 -6.48
N GLN A 96 1.48 3.37 -6.66
CA GLN A 96 2.83 3.36 -7.20
C GLN A 96 3.82 2.71 -6.24
N LEU A 97 3.66 2.94 -4.93
CA LEU A 97 4.44 2.28 -3.90
C LEU A 97 4.25 0.76 -3.95
N LEU A 98 3.00 0.30 -3.96
CA LEU A 98 2.68 -1.12 -4.03
C LEU A 98 3.25 -1.74 -5.31
N ALA A 99 3.06 -1.10 -6.46
CA ALA A 99 3.62 -1.55 -7.73
C ALA A 99 5.16 -1.67 -7.69
N HIS A 100 5.83 -0.70 -7.08
CA HIS A 100 7.28 -0.71 -6.92
C HIS A 100 7.77 -1.88 -6.04
N LEU A 101 7.10 -2.10 -4.90
CA LEU A 101 7.42 -3.20 -3.99
C LEU A 101 7.19 -4.57 -4.65
N LEU A 102 6.08 -4.74 -5.36
CA LEU A 102 5.81 -5.98 -6.11
C LEU A 102 6.87 -6.22 -7.18
N HIS A 103 7.22 -5.19 -7.96
CA HIS A 103 8.23 -5.31 -9.01
C HIS A 103 9.59 -5.74 -8.44
N GLN A 104 10.02 -5.17 -7.31
CA GLN A 104 11.27 -5.59 -6.65
C GLN A 104 11.23 -7.05 -6.17
N GLN A 105 10.13 -7.48 -5.55
CA GLN A 105 9.99 -8.86 -5.08
C GLN A 105 10.02 -9.87 -6.22
N PHE A 106 9.35 -9.58 -7.35
CA PHE A 106 9.24 -10.53 -8.45
C PHE A 106 10.43 -10.53 -9.42
N CYS A 107 11.07 -9.38 -9.66
CA CYS A 107 12.26 -9.32 -10.51
C CYS A 107 13.49 -9.98 -9.87
N SER A 108 13.46 -10.24 -8.57
CA SER A 108 14.49 -10.97 -7.83
C SER A 108 14.37 -12.49 -7.97
N SER A 109 13.30 -12.99 -8.62
CA SER A 109 13.09 -14.43 -8.79
C SER A 109 14.02 -14.98 -9.88
N SER A 110 15.11 -15.62 -9.43
CA SER A 110 15.96 -16.47 -10.24
C SER A 110 15.11 -17.53 -10.93
N LYS A 111 15.36 -17.79 -12.23
CA LYS A 111 14.73 -18.90 -12.97
C LYS A 111 14.89 -20.18 -12.13
N ILE A 112 13.78 -20.79 -11.72
CA ILE A 112 13.85 -22.08 -11.05
C ILE A 112 14.39 -23.07 -12.08
N PRO A 113 15.52 -23.74 -11.85
CA PRO A 113 15.99 -24.78 -12.74
C PRO A 113 14.95 -25.90 -12.69
N THR A 114 14.20 -26.10 -13.78
CA THR A 114 13.22 -27.18 -13.86
C THR A 114 13.66 -28.18 -14.94
N LEU A 115 13.44 -29.47 -14.69
CA LEU A 115 13.73 -30.53 -15.67
C LEU A 115 12.82 -30.45 -16.92
N TYR A 116 11.80 -29.58 -16.88
CA TYR A 116 10.78 -29.41 -17.91
C TYR A 116 11.09 -28.33 -18.95
N ILE A 117 12.24 -27.65 -18.86
CA ILE A 117 12.65 -26.57 -19.78
C ILE A 117 12.65 -27.05 -21.26
N ASN A 118 12.88 -28.35 -21.50
CA ASN A 118 12.90 -28.92 -22.85
C ASN A 118 11.49 -29.21 -23.43
N TYR A 119 10.45 -29.28 -22.58
CA TYR A 119 9.08 -29.62 -23.00
C TYR A 119 8.17 -28.39 -23.09
N PHE A 120 8.40 -27.40 -22.23
CA PHE A 120 7.58 -26.20 -22.16
C PHE A 120 8.43 -24.95 -22.30
N ARG A 121 8.05 -24.06 -23.23
CA ARG A 121 8.72 -22.76 -23.45
C ARG A 121 8.66 -21.84 -22.22
N ARG A 122 7.65 -22.01 -21.36
CA ARG A 122 7.44 -21.25 -20.13
C ARG A 122 6.40 -21.96 -19.26
N ILE A 123 6.62 -22.05 -17.96
CA ILE A 123 5.60 -22.46 -16.99
C ILE A 123 5.15 -21.20 -16.25
N ARG A 124 3.83 -21.01 -16.13
CA ARG A 124 3.25 -19.89 -15.39
C ARG A 124 2.34 -20.43 -14.30
N VAL A 125 2.72 -20.20 -13.05
CA VAL A 125 1.83 -20.47 -11.92
C VAL A 125 1.03 -19.21 -11.67
N LEU A 126 -0.29 -19.32 -11.80
CA LEU A 126 -1.22 -18.23 -11.50
C LEU A 126 -1.90 -18.50 -10.18
N ASP A 127 -1.94 -17.49 -9.33
CA ASP A 127 -2.76 -17.46 -8.13
C ASP A 127 -3.54 -16.14 -8.10
N SER A 128 -4.69 -16.13 -7.44
CA SER A 128 -5.45 -14.90 -7.28
C SER A 128 -6.25 -14.86 -5.99
N THR A 129 -6.18 -13.72 -5.31
CA THR A 129 -7.04 -13.42 -4.16
C THR A 129 -8.07 -12.39 -4.59
N HIS A 130 -9.33 -12.58 -4.19
CA HIS A 130 -10.40 -11.64 -4.45
C HIS A 130 -11.12 -11.28 -3.15
N PHE A 131 -11.55 -10.03 -3.04
CA PHE A 131 -12.37 -9.56 -1.93
C PHE A 131 -13.33 -8.48 -2.42
N GLN A 132 -14.47 -8.37 -1.72
CA GLN A 132 -15.50 -7.40 -2.05
C GLN A 132 -15.17 -6.04 -1.42
N VAL A 133 -15.61 -4.99 -2.09
CA VAL A 133 -15.56 -3.62 -1.57
C VAL A 133 -16.95 -3.00 -1.66
N PRO A 134 -17.27 -1.96 -0.86
CA PRO A 134 -18.58 -1.33 -0.89
C PRO A 134 -18.99 -0.86 -2.30
N ASP A 135 -20.26 -1.03 -2.67
CA ASP A 135 -20.76 -0.74 -4.02
C ASP A 135 -20.57 0.71 -4.47
N LYS A 136 -20.41 1.66 -3.52
CA LYS A 136 -20.04 3.05 -3.81
C LYS A 136 -18.73 3.19 -4.61
N PHE A 137 -17.91 2.14 -4.63
CA PHE A 137 -16.65 2.10 -5.37
C PHE A 137 -16.76 1.41 -6.74
N ALA A 138 -17.95 1.02 -7.20
CA ALA A 138 -18.13 0.28 -8.45
C ALA A 138 -17.59 1.02 -9.69
N SER A 139 -17.58 2.36 -9.68
CA SER A 139 -17.01 3.16 -10.76
C SER A 139 -15.49 3.01 -10.90
N THR A 140 -14.79 2.74 -9.79
CA THR A 140 -13.32 2.59 -9.76
C THR A 140 -12.90 1.12 -9.75
N TYR A 141 -13.65 0.28 -9.05
CA TYR A 141 -13.38 -1.14 -8.84
C TYR A 141 -14.57 -1.96 -9.31
N GLN A 142 -14.82 -1.94 -10.62
CA GLN A 142 -15.94 -2.66 -11.22
C GLN A 142 -15.87 -4.15 -10.90
N GLY A 143 -16.95 -4.68 -10.33
CA GLY A 143 -17.10 -6.11 -10.07
C GLY A 143 -17.27 -6.93 -11.35
N SER A 144 -17.33 -8.25 -11.19
CA SER A 144 -17.39 -9.20 -12.31
C SER A 144 -18.67 -9.14 -13.15
N GLY A 145 -19.70 -8.39 -12.71
CA GLY A 145 -21.05 -8.44 -13.25
C GLY A 145 -21.78 -9.74 -12.89
N GLY A 146 -23.09 -9.67 -12.65
CA GLY A 146 -23.94 -10.81 -12.24
C GLY A 146 -24.80 -10.49 -11.01
N SER A 147 -25.28 -11.52 -10.30
CA SER A 147 -26.08 -11.39 -9.07
C SER A 147 -25.25 -11.08 -7.81
N GLY A 148 -23.97 -10.76 -7.97
CA GLY A 148 -23.05 -10.41 -6.88
C GLY A 148 -22.94 -8.90 -6.64
N HIS A 149 -22.05 -8.51 -5.73
CA HIS A 149 -21.75 -7.09 -5.47
C HIS A 149 -21.22 -6.38 -6.71
N SER A 150 -21.56 -5.10 -6.85
CA SER A 150 -21.22 -4.28 -8.02
C SER A 150 -19.76 -3.83 -8.01
N ALA A 151 -19.06 -3.97 -6.87
CA ALA A 151 -17.66 -3.61 -6.71
C ALA A 151 -16.80 -4.72 -6.09
N GLY A 152 -15.59 -4.92 -6.61
CA GLY A 152 -14.67 -5.94 -6.12
C GLY A 152 -13.22 -5.68 -6.52
N VAL A 153 -12.28 -6.20 -5.72
CA VAL A 153 -10.85 -6.13 -5.98
C VAL A 153 -10.31 -7.54 -6.16
N LYS A 154 -9.54 -7.75 -7.22
CA LYS A 154 -8.81 -8.99 -7.49
C LYS A 154 -7.32 -8.68 -7.62
N ILE A 155 -6.52 -9.31 -6.77
CA ILE A 155 -5.07 -9.29 -6.86
C ILE A 155 -4.66 -10.60 -7.53
N GLN A 156 -4.11 -10.50 -8.74
CA GLN A 156 -3.65 -11.65 -9.51
C GLN A 156 -2.13 -11.72 -9.51
N LEU A 157 -1.61 -12.85 -9.09
CA LEU A 157 -0.19 -13.17 -9.09
C LEU A 157 0.10 -14.12 -10.26
N ALA A 158 1.16 -13.83 -11.01
CA ALA A 158 1.69 -14.74 -12.03
C ALA A 158 3.21 -14.88 -11.86
N ILE A 159 3.64 -16.07 -11.44
CA ILE A 159 5.06 -16.41 -11.35
C ILE A 159 5.48 -17.02 -12.68
N ILE A 160 6.52 -16.44 -13.29
CA ILE A 160 7.11 -16.94 -14.53
C ILE A 160 8.29 -17.82 -14.15
N THR A 161 8.21 -19.10 -14.49
CA THR A 161 9.29 -20.09 -14.35
C THR A 161 9.97 -20.33 -15.68
#